data_AF-A0A7V5FV73-F1
#
_entry.id   AF-A0A7V5FV73-F1
#
_cell.length_a   1.000
_cell.length_b   1.000
_cell.length_c   1.000
_cell.angle_alpha   90.00
_cell.angle_beta   90.00
_cell.angle_gamma   90.00
#
_symmetry.space_group_name_H-M   'P 1'
#
loop_
_entity.id
_entity.type
_entity.pdbx_description
1 polymer ?
#
loop_
_entity_poly.entity_id
_entity_poly.type
_entity_poly.pdbx_seq_one_letter_code
_entity_poly.pdbx_strand_id
1 'polypeptide(L)'
;WSRSRNTLWLKGESSGHVQLIKKILVDCDKDTVVFQVQQLGGAACHKGYQSCFYRRVKGDELVIEQKPVFNPEEVYGKSKGKS
;
A
#
# COMPACT_ATOMS: atom_id res chain seq x y z
N TRP A 1 0.73 12.66 0.08
CA TRP A 1 1.46 13.36 -0.99
C TRP A 1 2.27 12.35 -1.80
N SER A 2 2.08 12.30 -3.11
CA SER A 2 2.94 11.52 -3.99
C SER A 2 4.13 12.37 -4.39
N ARG A 3 5.35 11.95 -4.01
CA ARG A 3 6.59 12.67 -4.34
C ARG A 3 6.85 12.72 -5.84
N SER A 4 6.54 11.64 -6.57
CA SER A 4 6.75 11.58 -8.03
C SER A 4 5.70 12.34 -8.83
N ARG A 5 4.46 12.40 -8.34
CA ARG A 5 3.36 13.15 -8.99
C ARG A 5 3.23 14.59 -8.49
N ASN A 6 4.00 14.95 -7.46
CA ASN A 6 3.99 16.26 -6.83
C ASN A 6 2.57 16.76 -6.48
N THR A 7 1.72 15.87 -5.95
CA THR A 7 0.31 16.16 -5.65
C THR A 7 -0.22 15.32 -4.48
N LEU A 8 -1.34 15.75 -3.89
CA LEU A 8 -2.12 14.92 -2.96
C LEU A 8 -2.73 13.75 -3.73
N TRP A 9 -2.65 12.56 -3.14
CA TRP A 9 -3.16 11.34 -3.75
C TRP A 9 -3.91 10.53 -2.71
N LEU A 10 -5.11 10.08 -3.07
CA LEU A 10 -5.95 9.26 -2.21
C LEU A 10 -5.56 7.78 -2.35
N LYS A 11 -5.17 7.16 -1.24
CA LYS A 11 -4.81 5.74 -1.23
C LYS A 11 -6.01 4.90 -1.67
N GLY A 12 -5.83 4.15 -2.76
CA GLY A 12 -6.85 3.27 -3.31
C GLY A 12 -7.75 3.91 -4.36
N GLU A 13 -7.52 5.17 -4.76
CA GLU A 13 -8.31 5.87 -5.78
C GLU A 13 -8.51 5.06 -7.07
N SER A 14 -7.46 4.37 -7.55
CA SER A 14 -7.54 3.57 -8.78
C SER A 14 -7.89 2.11 -8.55
N SER A 15 -7.66 1.55 -7.36
CA SER A 15 -7.83 0.11 -7.10
C SER A 15 -9.05 -0.23 -6.24
N GLY A 16 -9.62 0.74 -5.53
CA GLY A 16 -10.61 0.52 -4.47
C GLY A 16 -10.00 0.09 -3.12
N HIS A 17 -8.67 -0.06 -3.03
CA HIS A 17 -7.98 -0.47 -1.81
C HIS A 17 -7.77 0.72 -0.85
N VAL A 18 -8.87 1.23 -0.31
CA VAL A 18 -8.91 2.43 0.54
C VAL A 18 -8.56 2.13 2.00
N GLN A 19 -8.11 3.14 2.73
CA GLN A 19 -7.77 3.07 4.14
C GLN A 19 -8.70 3.98 4.94
N LEU A 20 -9.54 3.39 5.79
CA LEU A 20 -10.40 4.14 6.69
C LEU A 20 -9.63 4.45 7.98
N ILE A 21 -9.34 5.72 8.22
CA ILE A 21 -8.63 6.16 9.42
C ILE A 21 -9.51 5.95 10.65
N LYS A 22 -8.96 5.29 11.66
CA LYS A 22 -9.61 5.06 12.97
C LYS A 22 -8.96 5.88 14.07
N LYS A 23 -7.64 6.07 14.01
CA LYS A 23 -6.87 6.89 14.97
C LYS A 23 -5.67 7.52 14.28
N ILE A 24 -5.28 8.69 14.76
CA ILE A 24 -4.05 9.39 14.39
C ILE A 24 -3.23 9.56 15.66
N LEU A 25 -1.99 9.07 15.65
CA LEU A 25 -1.01 9.27 16.70
C LEU A 25 0.06 10.21 16.16
N VAL A 26 0.64 11.02 17.04
CA VAL A 26 1.73 11.95 16.74
C VAL A 26 2.86 11.62 17.70
N ASP A 27 4.11 11.68 17.23
CA ASP A 27 5.30 11.50 18.06
C ASP A 27 5.59 12.72 18.95
N CYS A 28 6.69 12.67 19.71
CA CYS A 28 6.97 13.64 20.78
C CYS A 28 7.44 15.01 20.26
N ASP A 29 8.20 15.04 19.18
CA ASP A 29 8.71 16.23 18.50
C ASP A 29 7.83 16.68 17.31
N LYS A 30 6.79 15.91 16.99
CA LYS A 30 5.68 16.25 16.07
C LYS A 30 6.10 16.27 14.60
N ASP A 31 7.08 15.47 14.22
CA ASP A 31 7.49 15.34 12.82
C ASP A 31 6.95 14.06 12.15
N THR A 32 6.46 13.10 12.93
CA THR A 32 5.92 11.83 12.44
C THR A 32 4.52 11.56 12.95
N VAL A 33 3.69 11.00 12.06
CA VAL A 33 2.33 10.56 12.38
C VAL A 33 2.15 9.07 12.09
N VAL A 34 1.41 8.38 12.96
CA VAL A 34 1.00 6.99 12.77
C VAL A 34 -0.52 6.95 12.59
N PHE A 35 -0.96 6.48 11.43
CA PHE A 35 -2.37 6.24 11.15
C PHE A 35 -2.72 4.79 11.49
N GLN A 36 -3.63 4.60 12.46
CA GLN A 36 -4.29 3.33 12.64
C GLN A 36 -5.49 3.28 11.71
N VAL A 37 -5.49 2.32 10.78
CA VAL A 37 -6.45 2.26 9.69
C VAL A 37 -7.12 0.89 9.60
N GLN A 38 -8.37 0.87 9.13
CA GLN A 38 -8.99 -0.32 8.59
C GLN A 38 -8.73 -0.35 7.08
N GLN A 39 -7.99 -1.35 6.60
CA GLN A 39 -7.70 -1.54 5.18
C GLN A 39 -8.88 -2.23 4.50
N LEU A 40 -9.49 -1.58 3.51
CA LEU A 40 -10.48 -2.18 2.62
C LEU A 40 -9.80 -2.71 1.35
N GLY A 41 -10.38 -3.74 0.73
CA GLY A 41 -9.78 -4.44 -0.42
C GLY A 41 -8.61 -5.38 -0.06
N GLY A 42 -8.32 -5.57 1.22
CA GLY A 42 -7.38 -6.59 1.70
C GLY A 42 -5.88 -6.29 1.50
N ALA A 43 -5.52 -5.28 0.71
CA ALA A 43 -4.10 -4.99 0.45
C ALA A 43 -3.73 -3.51 0.39
N ALA A 44 -2.67 -3.14 1.13
CA ALA A 44 -2.06 -1.83 1.05
C ALA A 44 -1.01 -1.75 -0.09
N CYS A 45 -0.37 -2.88 -0.43
CA CYS A 45 0.72 -2.91 -1.41
C CYS A 45 0.19 -3.05 -2.84
N HIS A 46 0.78 -2.29 -3.77
CA HIS A 46 0.46 -2.40 -5.20
C HIS A 46 0.93 -3.72 -5.83
N LYS A 47 1.79 -4.49 -5.13
CA LYS A 47 2.27 -5.81 -5.56
C LYS A 47 1.36 -6.97 -5.16
N GLY A 48 0.20 -6.69 -4.57
CA GLY A 48 -0.74 -7.74 -4.16
C GLY A 48 -0.77 -8.00 -2.66
N TYR A 49 0.28 -7.64 -1.92
CA TYR A 49 0.42 -8.00 -0.50
C TYR A 49 -0.38 -7.10 0.45
N GLN A 50 -0.75 -7.66 1.60
CA GLN A 50 -1.43 -6.92 2.66
C GLN A 50 -0.62 -5.69 3.10
N SER A 51 0.68 -5.85 3.26
CA SER A 51 1.64 -4.81 3.65
C SER A 51 2.74 -4.65 2.60
N CYS A 52 3.32 -3.45 2.48
CA CYS A 52 4.56 -3.27 1.70
C CYS A 52 5.77 -3.97 2.35
N PHE A 53 5.69 -4.24 3.65
CA PHE A 53 6.70 -4.96 4.43
C PHE A 53 6.43 -6.47 4.40
N TYR A 54 6.37 -7.04 3.19
CA TYR A 54 6.10 -8.47 2.97
C TYR A 54 7.37 -9.33 2.86
N ARG A 55 8.55 -8.71 2.98
CA ARG A 55 9.86 -9.34 2.95
C ARG A 55 10.53 -9.25 4.32
N ARG A 56 11.25 -10.30 4.70
CA ARG A 56 12.06 -10.36 5.93
C ARG A 56 13.50 -10.70 5.58
N VAL A 57 14.45 -10.15 6.33
CA VAL A 57 15.87 -10.53 6.23
C VAL A 57 16.07 -11.91 6.86
N LYS A 58 16.74 -12.81 6.15
CA LYS A 58 17.15 -14.14 6.63
C LYS A 58 18.59 -14.39 6.16
N GLY A 59 19.55 -14.16 7.07
CA GLY A 59 20.97 -14.10 6.68
C GLY A 59 21.20 -12.94 5.71
N ASP A 60 21.85 -13.22 4.58
CA ASP A 60 22.11 -12.25 3.53
C ASP A 60 20.99 -12.15 2.47
N GLU A 61 19.86 -12.85 2.68
CA GLU A 61 18.75 -12.91 1.73
C GLU A 61 17.49 -12.21 2.23
N LEU A 62 16.66 -11.75 1.27
CA LEU A 62 15.29 -11.29 1.53
C LEU A 62 14.29 -12.38 1.14
N VAL A 63 13.57 -12.91 2.13
CA VAL A 63 12.56 -13.95 1.93
C VAL A 63 11.14 -13.36 1.99
N ILE A 64 10.24 -13.87 1.14
CA ILE A 64 8.82 -13.53 1.13
C ILE A 64 8.06 -14.61 1.89
N GLU A 65 7.41 -14.24 3.00
CA GLU A 65 6.62 -15.18 3.82
C GLU A 65 5.11 -14.97 3.69
N GLN A 66 4.69 -13.89 3.03
CA GLN A 66 3.28 -13.54 2.85
C GLN A 66 2.79 -14.00 1.47
N LYS A 67 1.53 -14.45 1.39
CA LYS A 67 0.85 -14.70 0.12
C LYS A 67 0.23 -13.38 -0.40
N PRO A 68 0.22 -13.15 -1.73
CA PRO A 68 -0.49 -12.02 -2.30
C PRO A 68 -2.00 -12.18 -2.08
N VAL A 69 -2.68 -11.07 -1.78
CA VAL A 69 -4.12 -10.97 -1.54
C VAL A 69 -4.87 -10.69 -2.86
N PHE A 70 -4.20 -10.09 -3.85
CA PHE A 70 -4.75 -9.86 -5.19
C PHE A 70 -3.66 -9.92 -6.26
N ASN A 71 -4.06 -10.12 -7.52
CA ASN A 71 -3.18 -10.07 -8.68
C ASN A 71 -3.06 -8.62 -9.22
N PRO A 72 -1.86 -8.00 -9.21
CA PRO A 72 -1.67 -6.65 -9.73
C PRO A 72 -2.06 -6.45 -11.19
N GLU A 73 -1.90 -7.47 -12.04
CA GLU A 73 -2.20 -7.36 -13.47
C GLU A 73 -3.70 -7.20 -13.72
N GLU A 74 -4.53 -7.90 -12.96
CA GLU A 74 -6.00 -7.80 -13.06
C GLU A 74 -6.52 -6.43 -12.62
N VAL A 75 -5.87 -5.82 -11.63
CA VAL A 75 -6.28 -4.55 -11.01
C VAL A 75 -5.71 -3.34 -11.74
N TYR A 76 -4.44 -3.38 -12.16
CA TYR A 76 -3.76 -2.24 -12.79
C TYR A 76 -3.49 -2.42 -14.29
N GLY A 77 -3.59 -3.65 -14.82
CA GLY A 77 -3.24 -3.98 -16.20
C GLY A 77 -4.27 -3.54 -17.26
N LYS A 78 -5.44 -3.03 -16.88
CA LYS A 78 -6.49 -2.55 -17.81
C LYS A 78 -6.15 -1.23 -18.54
N SER A 79 -4.88 -0.86 -18.67
CA SER A 79 -4.40 0.33 -19.37
C SER A 79 -3.68 0.04 -20.70
N LYS A 80 -3.76 -1.19 -21.23
CA LYS A 80 -3.34 -1.49 -22.61
C LYS A 80 -4.50 -2.07 -23.42
N GLY A 81 -5.19 -1.23 -24.19
CA GLY A 81 -6.23 -1.70 -25.12
C GLY A 81 -7.25 -0.66 -25.57
N LYS A 82 -6.79 0.47 -26.11
CA LYS A 82 -7.51 1.22 -27.15
C LYS A 82 -6.46 1.73 -28.15
N SER A 83 -6.13 0.90 -29.12
CA SER A 83 -5.70 1.30 -30.46
C SER A 83 -6.68 0.68 -31.43
#